data_AF-A0A6V7KWN5-F1
#
_entry.id   AF-A0A6V7KWN5-F1
#
_cell.length_a   1.000
_cell.length_b   1.000
_cell.length_c   1.000
_cell.angle_alpha   90.00
_cell.angle_beta   90.00
_cell.angle_gamma   90.00
#
_symmetry.space_group_name_H-M   'P 1'
#
loop_
_entity.id
_entity.type
_entity.pdbx_description
1 polymer ?
#
loop_
_entity_poly.entity_id
_entity_poly.type
_entity_poly.pdbx_seq_one_letter_code
_entity_poly.pdbx_strand_id
1 'polypeptide(L)' 'GDSGSPLIINETVIGVASASDCKIGAEAHYTNVFYFRGFIESAMNS' A
#
# COMPACT_ATOMS: atom_id res chain seq x y z
N GLY A 1 2.66 5.90 13.09
CA GLY A 1 1.63 6.19 12.08
C GLY A 1 1.57 5.00 11.15
N ASP A 2 0.39 4.63 10.69
CA ASP A 2 0.21 3.42 9.88
C ASP A 2 0.44 3.69 8.38
N SER A 3 0.46 4.96 7.95
CA SER A 3 0.82 5.36 6.60
C SER A 3 2.21 4.82 6.22
N GLY A 4 2.29 4.14 5.07
CA GLY A 4 3.47 3.44 4.57
C GLY A 4 3.52 1.95 4.92
N SER A 5 2.65 1.45 5.80
CA SER A 5 2.64 0.03 6.17
C SER A 5 2.13 -0.88 5.03
N PRO A 6 2.62 -2.12 4.92
CA PRO A 6 2.22 -3.03 3.85
C PRO A 6 0.88 -3.70 4.14
N LEU A 7 0.02 -3.77 3.13
CA LEU A 7 -1.13 -4.67 3.08
C LEU A 7 -0.72 -5.94 2.32
N ILE A 8 -0.79 -7.10 2.99
CA ILE A 8 -0.25 -8.37 2.49
C ILE A 8 -1.37 -9.40 2.38
N ILE A 9 -1.42 -10.13 1.27
CA ILE A 9 -2.23 -11.34 1.08
C ILE A 9 -1.33 -12.44 0.53
N ASN A 10 -1.32 -13.62 1.16
CA ASN A 10 -0.53 -14.79 0.73
C ASN A 10 0.92 -14.40 0.37
N GLU A 11 1.61 -13.76 1.32
CA GLU A 11 3.02 -13.32 1.19
C GLU A 11 3.27 -12.26 0.09
N THR A 12 2.22 -11.74 -0.56
CA THR A 12 2.31 -10.73 -1.60
C THR A 12 1.86 -9.37 -1.07
N VAL A 13 2.68 -8.33 -1.24
CA VAL A 13 2.29 -6.95 -0.91
C VAL A 13 1.35 -6.43 -2.00
N ILE A 14 0.09 -6.21 -1.64
CA ILE A 14 -0.95 -5.76 -2.57
C ILE A 14 -1.28 -4.27 -2.43
N GLY A 15 -0.92 -3.67 -1.30
CA GLY A 15 -1.20 -2.26 -1.02
C GLY A 15 -0.21 -1.65 -0.02
N VAL A 16 -0.17 -0.32 0.00
CA VAL A 16 0.57 0.47 0.99
C VAL A 16 -0.40 1.42 1.66
N ALA A 17 -0.52 1.37 2.99
CA ALA A 17 -1.44 2.22 3.73
C ALA A 17 -1.16 3.70 3.47
N SER A 18 -2.20 4.49 3.22
CA SER A 18 -2.06 5.90 2.86
C SER A 18 -2.78 6.79 3.87
N ALA A 19 -4.11 6.70 3.90
CA ALA A 19 -4.97 7.55 4.71
C ALA A 19 -6.05 6.74 5.42
N SER A 20 -6.45 7.22 6.59
CA SER A 20 -7.59 6.73 7.35
C SER A 20 -8.12 7.88 8.19
N ASP A 21 -9.43 7.91 8.38
CA ASP A 21 -10.07 8.87 9.29
C ASP A 21 -9.85 8.50 10.78
N CYS A 22 -9.17 7.38 11.07
CA CYS A 22 -8.87 6.89 12.42
C CYS A 22 -10.10 6.76 13.34
N LYS A 23 -11.30 6.65 12.76
CA LYS A 23 -12.57 6.42 13.46
C LYS A 23 -12.96 4.95 13.35
N ILE A 24 -13.65 4.45 14.37
CA ILE A 24 -14.19 3.09 14.35
C ILE A 24 -15.18 2.97 13.18
N GLY A 25 -14.98 1.96 12.33
CA GLY A 25 -15.80 1.71 11.14
C GLY A 25 -15.42 2.55 9.91
N ALA A 26 -14.42 3.42 10.00
CA ALA A 26 -13.90 4.11 8.82
C ALA A 26 -13.10 3.15 7.94
N GLU A 27 -13.18 3.37 6.63
CA GLU A 27 -12.37 2.63 5.66
C GLU A 27 -10.92 3.09 5.73
N ALA A 28 -10.00 2.14 5.56
CA ALA A 28 -8.59 2.42 5.36
C ALA A 28 -8.30 2.50 3.85
N HIS A 29 -7.60 3.55 3.43
CA HIS A 29 -7.21 3.74 2.04
C HIS A 29 -5.78 3.27 1.81
N TYR A 30 -5.59 2.50 0.73
CA TYR A 30 -4.30 1.93 0.35
C TYR A 30 -3.93 2.34 -1.07
N THR A 31 -2.65 2.66 -1.28
CA THR A 31 -2.05 2.75 -2.61
C THR A 31 -1.96 1.36 -3.22
N ASN A 32 -2.51 1.16 -4.41
CA ASN A 32 -2.49 -0.13 -5.11
C ASN A 32 -1.10 -0.43 -5.69
N VAL A 33 -0.42 -1.46 -5.17
CA VAL A 33 0.95 -1.82 -5.58
C VAL A 33 1.02 -2.22 -7.05
N PHE A 34 0.02 -2.95 -7.56
CA PHE A 34 0.03 -3.42 -8.95
C PHE A 34 -0.10 -2.29 -9.97
N TYR A 35 -0.85 -1.23 -9.62
CA TYR A 35 -0.95 -0.04 -10.46
C TYR A 35 0.40 0.65 -10.63
N PHE A 36 1.24 0.66 -9.58
CA PHE A 36 2.57 1.27 -9.59
C PHE A 36 3.71 0.29 -9.90
N ARG A 37 3.41 -0.95 -10.32
CA ARG A 37 4.41 -2.00 -10.51
C ARG A 37 5.57 -1.58 -11.43
N GLY A 38 5.29 -0.94 -12.55
CA GLY A 38 6.33 -0.50 -13.49
C GLY A 38 7.27 0.56 -12.90
N PHE A 39 6.74 1.48 -12.08
CA PHE A 39 7.55 2.46 -11.36
C PHE A 39 8.45 1.76 -10.32
N ILE A 40 7.89 0.83 -9.54
CA ILE A 40 8.62 0.07 -8.52
C ILE A 40 9.76 -0.73 -9.17
N GLU A 41 9.47 -1.49 -10.23
CA GLU A 41 10.47 -2.28 -10.95
C GLU A 41 11.58 -1.39 -11.52
N SER A 42 11.25 -0.24 -12.10
CA SER A 42 12.25 0.71 -12.58
C SER A 42 13.14 1.25 -11.45
N ALA A 43 12.55 1.59 -10.29
CA ALA A 43 13.28 2.15 -9.16
C ALA A 43 14.20 1.13 -8.46
N MET A 44 13.85 -0.15 -8.47
CA MET A 44 14.70 -1.21 -7.90
C MET A 44 15.87 -1.62 -8.80
N ASN A 45 15.76 -1.38 -10.11
CA ASN A 45 16.83 -1.66 -11.08
C ASN A 45 17.82 -0.50 -11.22
N SER A 46 17.72 0.51 -10.34
CA SER A 46 18.53 1.74 -10.33
C SER A 46 19.79 1.62 -9.48
#